data_AF-A0A832XA17-F1
#
_entry.id   AF-A0A832XA17-F1
#
_cell.length_a   1.000
_cell.length_b   1.000
_cell.length_c   1.000
_cell.angle_alpha   90.00
_cell.angle_beta   90.00
_cell.angle_gamma   90.00
#
_symmetry.space_group_name_H-M   'P 1'
#
loop_
_entity.id
_entity.type
_entity.pdbx_description
1 polymer ?
#
loop_
_entity_poly.entity_id
_entity_poly.type
_entity_poly.pdbx_seq_one_letter_code
_entity_poly.pdbx_strand_id
1 'polypeptide(L)'
;MALNLEPIYQDIFSKFKTRKKFVIRSLENNLLTVEQDEEICGQKEPKVFEFKSPKELEEFVHKENTFEADIVKQLEGSKMPYR
;
A
#
# COMPACT_ATOMS: atom_id res chain seq x y z
N MET A 1 -2.53 20.59 18.43
CA MET A 1 -3.90 20.00 18.39
C MET A 1 -3.77 18.72 17.60
N ALA A 2 -3.81 17.59 18.30
CA ALA A 2 -3.49 16.29 17.72
C ALA A 2 -4.62 15.85 16.78
N LEU A 3 -4.28 15.71 15.49
CA LEU A 3 -5.08 15.00 14.52
C LEU A 3 -5.23 13.57 15.06
N ASN A 4 -6.40 13.23 15.62
CA ASN A 4 -6.77 11.85 15.91
C ASN A 4 -6.95 11.14 14.57
N LEU A 5 -5.84 10.85 13.87
CA LEU A 5 -5.80 9.77 12.91
C LEU A 5 -6.27 8.55 13.68
N GLU A 6 -7.46 8.05 13.35
CA GLU A 6 -8.08 6.97 14.09
C GLU A 6 -7.05 5.84 14.18
N PRO A 7 -6.67 5.36 15.39
CA PRO A 7 -5.62 4.34 15.55
C PRO A 7 -5.87 3.09 14.69
N ILE A 8 -7.12 2.90 14.28
CA ILE A 8 -7.60 1.96 13.27
C ILE A 8 -6.85 2.07 11.94
N TYR A 9 -6.75 3.27 11.33
CA TYR A 9 -6.06 3.43 10.04
C TYR A 9 -4.57 3.16 10.17
N GLN A 10 -3.97 3.58 11.28
CA GLN A 10 -2.55 3.34 11.55
C GLN A 10 -2.27 1.84 11.76
N ASP A 11 -3.15 1.11 12.45
CA ASP A 11 -3.07 -0.35 12.60
C ASP A 11 -3.20 -1.07 11.26
N ILE A 12 -4.18 -0.69 10.43
CA ILE A 12 -4.36 -1.25 9.10
C ILE A 12 -3.14 -0.97 8.21
N PHE A 13 -2.63 0.26 8.24
CA PHE A 13 -1.45 0.65 7.46
C PHE A 13 -0.17 -0.06 7.93
N SER A 14 -0.06 -0.42 9.21
CA SER A 14 1.06 -1.21 9.72
C SER A 14 1.05 -2.66 9.20
N LYS A 15 -0.08 -3.17 8.70
CA LYS A 15 -0.18 -4.51 8.09
C LYS A 15 0.27 -4.54 6.62
N PHE A 16 0.61 -3.39 6.04
CA PHE A 16 1.11 -3.27 4.68
C PHE A 16 2.50 -3.91 4.57
N LYS A 17 2.60 -5.00 3.82
CA LYS A 17 3.82 -5.80 3.63
C LYS A 17 4.19 -5.83 2.15
N THR A 18 4.38 -4.64 1.59
CA THR A 18 4.77 -4.47 0.18
C THR A 18 6.12 -3.80 0.07
N ARG A 19 6.86 -4.09 -1.01
CA ARG A 19 8.10 -3.39 -1.37
C ARG A 19 7.84 -1.98 -1.89
N LYS A 20 6.62 -1.71 -2.34
CA LYS A 20 6.12 -0.38 -2.71
C LYS A 20 5.99 0.50 -1.48
N LYS A 21 6.38 1.77 -1.60
CA LYS A 21 6.31 2.76 -0.52
C LYS A 21 4.97 3.49 -0.58
N PHE A 22 4.15 3.33 0.44
CA PHE A 22 2.91 4.08 0.62
C PHE A 22 3.08 5.10 1.75
N VAL A 23 2.48 6.28 1.60
CA VAL A 23 2.53 7.35 2.58
C VAL A 23 1.12 7.93 2.75
N ILE A 24 0.66 8.06 3.99
CA ILE A 24 -0.60 8.77 4.27
C ILE A 24 -0.34 10.27 4.11
N ARG A 25 -1.01 10.90 3.14
CA ARG A 25 -0.85 12.33 2.84
C ARG A 25 -1.72 13.19 3.75
N SER A 26 -3.01 12.85 3.84
CA SER A 26 -4.02 13.62 4.56
C SER A 26 -5.15 12.72 5.04
N LEU A 27 -5.81 13.12 6.13
CA LEU A 27 -7.08 12.57 6.57
C LEU A 27 -8.04 13.74 6.84
N GLU A 28 -8.92 14.04 5.88
CA GLU A 28 -9.88 15.14 5.96
C GLU A 28 -11.29 14.61 5.68
N ASN A 29 -12.30 15.03 6.47
CA ASN A 29 -13.71 14.67 6.25
C ASN A 29 -13.99 13.16 6.07
N ASN A 30 -13.42 12.29 6.91
CA ASN A 30 -13.49 10.82 6.78
C ASN A 30 -12.92 10.26 5.47
N LEU A 31 -12.12 11.05 4.75
CA LEU A 31 -11.40 10.64 3.57
C LEU A 31 -9.92 10.49 3.92
N LEU A 32 -9.41 9.27 3.78
CA LEU A 32 -7.98 8.98 3.90
C LEU A 32 -7.34 9.06 2.52
N THR A 33 -6.40 9.98 2.36
CA THR A 33 -5.59 10.09 1.14
C THR A 33 -4.24 9.40 1.36
N VAL A 34 -3.98 8.35 0.61
CA VAL A 34 -2.70 7.62 0.61
C VAL A 34 -2.03 7.84 -0.74
N GLU A 35 -0.76 8.23 -0.72
CA GLU A 35 0.08 8.32 -1.90
C GLU A 35 1.00 7.12 -2.00
N GLN A 36 1.07 6.53 -3.18
CA GLN A 36 2.05 5.53 -3.52
C GLN A 36 3.24 6.20 -4.19
N ASP A 37 4.36 6.25 -3.47
CA ASP A 37 5.65 6.75 -3.94
C ASP A 37 6.36 5.57 -4.63
N GLU A 38 5.92 5.25 -5.85
CA GLU A 38 6.61 4.30 -6.74
C GLU A 38 7.58 5.09 -7.63
N GLU A 39 8.88 5.02 -7.33
CA GLU A 39 9.91 5.55 -8.22
C GLU A 39 10.27 4.47 -9.26
N ILE A 40 9.51 4.43 -10.35
CA ILE A 40 9.75 3.50 -11.46
C ILE A 40 10.35 4.28 -12.64
N CYS A 41 11.64 4.07 -12.89
CA CYS A 41 12.36 4.49 -14.10
C CYS A 41 12.10 5.95 -14.58
N GLY A 42 12.27 6.94 -13.69
CA GLY A 42 12.35 8.35 -14.09
C GLY A 42 11.03 9.05 -14.44
N GLN A 43 9.88 8.40 -14.31
CA GLN A 43 8.56 9.06 -14.37
C GLN A 43 7.86 8.95 -13.03
N LYS A 44 7.66 10.11 -12.40
CA LYS A 44 7.00 10.23 -11.10
C LYS A 44 5.53 10.53 -11.34
N GLU A 45 4.74 9.48 -11.58
CA GLU A 45 3.29 9.57 -11.44
C GLU A 45 2.90 9.03 -10.07
N PRO A 46 2.87 9.88 -9.03
CA PRO A 46 2.42 9.46 -7.71
C PRO A 46 0.95 9.02 -7.83
N LYS A 47 0.69 7.73 -7.59
CA LYS A 47 -0.68 7.23 -7.52
C LYS A 47 -1.28 7.66 -6.19
N VAL A 48 -2.27 8.53 -6.26
CA VAL A 48 -3.06 8.94 -5.11
C VAL A 48 -4.27 8.03 -4.99
N PHE A 49 -4.47 7.46 -3.81
CA PHE A 49 -5.60 6.64 -3.45
C PHE A 49 -6.42 7.37 -2.39
N GLU A 50 -7.73 7.41 -2.59
CA GLU A 50 -8.67 8.05 -1.67
C GLU A 50 -9.60 6.97 -1.11
N PHE A 51 -9.60 6.80 0.20
CA PHE A 51 -10.45 5.84 0.90
C PHE A 51 -11.49 6.58 1.72
N LYS A 52 -12.77 6.26 1.55
CA LYS A 52 -13.88 6.87 2.30
C LYS A 52 -14.21 6.10 3.57
N SER A 53 -13.58 4.95 3.77
CA SER A 53 -13.84 4.07 4.91
C SER A 53 -12.63 3.20 5.26
N PRO A 54 -12.47 2.81 6.54
CA PRO A 54 -11.38 1.95 6.99
C PRO A 54 -11.45 0.55 6.36
N LYS A 55 -12.66 0.06 6.02
CA LYS A 55 -12.85 -1.19 5.29
C LYS A 55 -12.21 -1.18 3.91
N GLU A 56 -12.36 -0.07 3.16
CA GLU A 56 -11.75 0.04 1.83
C GLU A 56 -10.22 0.01 1.91
N LEU A 57 -9.65 0.66 2.94
CA LEU A 57 -8.21 0.59 3.20
C LEU A 57 -7.79 -0.85 3.51
N GLU A 58 -8.52 -1.55 4.39
CA GLU A 58 -8.19 -2.93 4.77
C GLU A 58 -8.24 -3.89 3.57
N GLU A 59 -9.27 -3.80 2.73
CA GLU A 59 -9.35 -4.58 1.48
C GLU A 59 -8.19 -4.25 0.54
N PHE A 60 -7.82 -2.97 0.44
CA PHE A 60 -6.68 -2.54 -0.37
C PHE A 60 -5.36 -3.11 0.15
N VAL A 61 -5.11 -3.06 1.46
CA VAL A 61 -3.93 -3.67 2.10
C VAL A 61 -3.88 -5.17 1.82
N HIS A 62 -5.00 -5.87 1.98
CA HIS A 62 -5.07 -7.31 1.75
C HIS A 62 -4.78 -7.67 0.29
N LYS A 63 -5.34 -6.91 -0.65
CA LYS A 63 -5.15 -7.11 -2.09
C LYS A 63 -3.70 -6.85 -2.51
N GLU A 64 -3.11 -5.74 -2.08
CA GLU A 64 -1.71 -5.42 -2.39
C GLU A 64 -0.73 -6.43 -1.75
N ASN A 65 -0.99 -6.87 -0.51
CA ASN A 65 -0.20 -7.93 0.12
C ASN A 65 -0.29 -9.26 -0.65
N THR A 66 -1.49 -9.63 -1.12
CA THR A 66 -1.69 -10.84 -1.92
C THR A 66 -0.97 -10.73 -3.26
N PHE A 67 -1.05 -9.56 -3.90
CA PHE A 67 -0.39 -9.28 -5.17
C PHE A 67 1.13 -9.34 -5.04
N GLU A 68 1.71 -8.72 -4.01
CA GLU A 68 3.14 -8.81 -3.73
C GLU A 68 3.58 -10.22 -3.38
N ALA A 69 2.79 -10.97 -2.59
CA ALA A 69 3.07 -12.37 -2.30
C ALA A 69 3.05 -13.25 -3.56
N ASP A 70 2.15 -12.97 -4.50
CA ASP A 70 2.10 -13.66 -5.79
C ASP A 70 3.31 -13.32 -6.67
N ILE A 71 3.68 -12.04 -6.75
CA ILE A 71 4.90 -11.59 -7.45
C ILE A 71 6.14 -12.27 -6.85
N VAL A 72 6.27 -12.31 -5.53
CA VAL A 72 7.39 -12.99 -4.86
C VAL A 72 7.41 -14.47 -5.20
N LYS A 73 6.26 -15.16 -5.17
CA LYS A 73 6.17 -16.57 -5.60
C LYS A 73 6.58 -16.76 -7.06
N GLN A 74 6.18 -15.86 -7.96
CA GLN A 74 6.58 -15.93 -9.38
C GLN A 74 8.09 -15.66 -9.57
N LEU A 75 8.65 -14.69 -8.83
CA LEU A 75 10.10 -14.41 -8.83
C LEU A 75 10.91 -15.57 -8.27
N GLU A 76 10.46 -16.21 -7.19
CA GLU A 76 11.12 -17.38 -6.59
C GLU A 76 10.97 -18.64 -7.45
N GLY A 77 9.83 -18.80 -8.13
CA GLY A 77 9.55 -19.89 -9.07
C GLY A 77 10.39 -19.83 -10.36
N SER A 78 10.99 -18.68 -10.68
CA SER A 78 11.93 -18.50 -11.79
C SER A 78 13.39 -18.87 -11.47
N LYS A 79 13.62 -19.78 -10.52
CA LYS A 79 14.89 -20.53 -10.50
C LYS A 79 14.90 -21.50 -11.68
N MET A 80 15.32 -20.99 -12.84
CA MET A 80 15.63 -21.80 -14.02
C MET A 80 16.58 -22.93 -13.59
N PRO A 81 16.28 -24.20 -13.87
CA PRO A 81 17.18 -25.30 -13.58
C PRO A 81 18.32 -25.28 -14.60
N TYR A 82 19.27 -24.39 -14.41
CA TYR A 82 20.57 -24.49 -15.06
C TYR A 82 21.63 -24.77 -14.00
N ARG A 83 21.70 -26.05 -13.61
CA ARG A 83 22.97 -26.70 -13.31
C ARG A 83 22.89 -28.20 -13.48
#